data_AF-A0A9W8UYW5-F1
#
_entry.id   AF-A0A9W8UYW5-F1
#
_cell.length_a   1.000
_cell.length_b   1.000
_cell.length_c   1.000
_cell.angle_alpha   90.00
_cell.angle_beta   90.00
_cell.angle_gamma   90.00
#
_symmetry.space_group_name_H-M   'P 1'
#
loop_
_entity.id
_entity.type
_entity.pdbx_description
1 polymer ?
#
loop_
_entity_poly.entity_id
_entity_poly.type
_entity_poly.pdbx_seq_one_letter_code
_entity_poly.pdbx_strand_id
1 'polypeptide(L)'
;MPPVLHLYSTSSRKNPSMLGKEAQKTPKYFREAGGNLELGHYDRRYFQDKVPYEEHRFVLRDLIRSYLSTMDSYGAETWIAHGTLLGWWWNGQIMPWDYDLDVQVANHTLQWIGDTLNRTEHVYNYTDTATGNLISKKYLLDINPHHVEIDRGDGRNIIDGRWIDMQNGMFIDITGLREREPERPGVWSCKNKHRYNSQDLWPMRISEFEGVKARVPFNFNKILIDEYDTKSLVTENWSGHRWNHDTKVWVQETDEEAEQRKLEALERHNAELAAEAAESQAAT
;
A
#
# COMPACT_ATOMS: atom_id res chain seq x y z
N MET A 1 -18.65 -59.23 46.15
CA MET A 1 -18.65 -60.56 45.51
C MET A 1 -20.06 -60.79 44.99
N PRO A 2 -20.32 -60.58 43.68
CA PRO A 2 -20.06 -61.58 42.64
C PRO A 2 -19.52 -60.93 41.32
N PRO A 3 -19.60 -61.53 40.11
CA PRO A 3 -18.47 -62.13 39.42
C PRO A 3 -18.00 -61.42 38.13
N VAL A 4 -16.85 -61.89 37.64
CA VAL A 4 -16.10 -61.51 36.43
C VAL A 4 -16.94 -61.59 35.14
N LEU A 5 -16.79 -60.60 34.25
CA LEU A 5 -17.24 -60.66 32.85
C LEU A 5 -16.16 -60.16 31.89
N HIS A 6 -16.04 -60.90 30.79
CA HIS A 6 -15.00 -60.86 29.76
C HIS A 6 -14.84 -59.51 29.05
N LEU A 7 -13.59 -59.11 28.84
CA LEU A 7 -13.17 -58.11 27.86
C LEU A 7 -13.33 -58.66 26.45
N TYR A 8 -14.36 -58.21 25.72
CA TYR A 8 -14.41 -58.32 24.27
C TYR A 8 -13.84 -57.06 23.63
N SER A 9 -12.67 -57.21 23.01
CA SER A 9 -12.11 -56.28 22.04
C SER A 9 -13.12 -56.04 20.91
N THR A 10 -13.62 -54.82 20.81
CA THR A 10 -14.33 -54.35 19.62
C THR A 10 -13.47 -53.27 18.96
N SER A 11 -12.80 -53.67 17.89
CA SER A 11 -12.18 -52.77 16.93
C SER A 11 -13.24 -51.83 16.37
N SER A 12 -13.26 -50.58 16.85
CA SER A 12 -14.04 -49.50 16.26
C SER A 12 -13.43 -49.18 14.89
N ARG A 13 -14.09 -49.65 13.83
CA ARG A 13 -13.84 -49.19 12.46
C ARG A 13 -14.03 -47.67 12.46
N LYS A 14 -12.94 -46.93 12.24
CA LYS A 14 -13.00 -45.50 11.95
C LYS A 14 -13.90 -45.31 10.72
N ASN A 15 -15.02 -44.61 10.90
CA ASN A 15 -15.81 -44.08 9.80
C ASN A 15 -14.90 -43.20 8.93
N PRO A 16 -14.75 -43.45 7.62
CA PRO A 16 -13.92 -42.61 6.76
C PRO A 16 -14.60 -41.29 6.33
N SER A 17 -15.67 -40.86 6.99
CA SER A 17 -16.50 -39.72 6.54
C SER A 17 -16.24 -38.39 7.26
N MET A 18 -15.00 -38.12 7.68
CA MET A 18 -14.59 -36.81 8.22
C MET A 18 -13.40 -36.25 7.43
N LEU A 19 -13.42 -36.43 6.10
CA LEU A 19 -12.75 -35.49 5.20
C LEU A 19 -13.62 -34.23 5.21
N GLY A 20 -13.23 -33.25 6.04
CA GLY A 20 -13.89 -31.96 6.07
C GLY A 20 -14.02 -31.42 4.65
N LYS A 21 -15.23 -31.09 4.22
CA LYS A 21 -15.44 -30.35 2.98
C LYS A 21 -14.61 -29.08 3.09
N GLU A 22 -13.56 -28.94 2.29
CA GLU A 22 -12.91 -27.64 2.14
C GLU A 22 -14.00 -26.61 1.85
N ALA A 23 -14.11 -25.60 2.73
CA ALA A 23 -15.08 -24.54 2.54
C ALA A 23 -14.86 -23.93 1.16
N GLN A 24 -15.92 -23.86 0.35
CA GLN A 24 -15.84 -23.35 -1.00
C GLN A 24 -15.34 -21.90 -0.96
N LYS A 25 -14.17 -21.65 -1.56
CA LYS A 25 -13.57 -20.32 -1.56
C LYS A 25 -14.44 -19.34 -2.34
N THR A 26 -14.55 -18.13 -1.83
CA THR A 26 -15.28 -17.04 -2.50
C THR A 26 -14.58 -16.69 -3.82
N PRO A 27 -15.33 -16.27 -4.86
CA PRO A 27 -14.74 -15.74 -6.08
C PRO A 27 -13.92 -14.48 -5.76
N LYS A 28 -12.69 -14.42 -6.29
CA LYS A 28 -11.89 -13.20 -6.24
C LYS A 28 -12.48 -12.18 -7.23
N TYR A 29 -12.87 -11.00 -6.74
CA TYR A 29 -13.48 -9.95 -7.56
C TYR A 29 -12.45 -9.29 -8.49
N PHE A 30 -11.45 -8.64 -7.91
CA PHE A 30 -10.36 -8.04 -8.66
C PHE A 30 -9.37 -9.10 -9.13
N ARG A 31 -8.96 -9.00 -10.39
CA ARG A 31 -7.99 -9.91 -10.99
C ARG A 31 -6.89 -9.10 -11.63
N GLU A 32 -5.68 -9.35 -11.19
CA GLU A 32 -4.47 -8.70 -11.64
C GLU A 32 -3.89 -9.46 -12.84
N ALA A 33 -3.06 -8.80 -13.66
CA ALA A 33 -2.33 -9.46 -14.74
C ALA A 33 -1.45 -10.60 -14.19
N GLY A 34 -0.76 -10.32 -13.07
CA GLY A 34 -0.02 -11.29 -12.29
C GLY A 34 1.25 -11.82 -12.98
N GLY A 35 1.89 -12.81 -12.35
CA GLY A 35 3.13 -13.43 -12.86
C GLY A 35 4.40 -12.93 -12.18
N ASN A 36 4.43 -11.69 -11.71
CA ASN A 36 5.45 -11.15 -10.81
C ASN A 36 4.84 -10.03 -9.94
N LEU A 37 5.66 -9.42 -9.06
CA LEU A 37 5.20 -8.36 -8.16
C LEU A 37 4.62 -7.16 -8.93
N GLU A 38 5.36 -6.65 -9.91
CA GLU A 38 4.99 -5.47 -10.70
C GLU A 38 3.68 -5.66 -11.46
N LEU A 39 3.51 -6.82 -12.11
CA LEU A 39 2.29 -7.19 -12.85
C LEU A 39 1.10 -7.46 -11.91
N GLY A 40 1.35 -7.60 -10.61
CA GLY A 40 0.33 -7.60 -9.56
C GLY A 40 -0.38 -6.25 -9.41
N HIS A 41 0.17 -5.17 -9.96
CA HIS A 41 -0.40 -3.82 -9.84
C HIS A 41 -1.14 -3.34 -11.12
N TYR A 42 -1.54 -4.30 -11.96
CA TYR A 42 -2.30 -4.05 -13.19
C TYR A 42 -3.61 -4.85 -13.20
N ASP A 43 -4.73 -4.19 -13.46
CA ASP A 43 -6.04 -4.82 -13.64
C ASP A 43 -6.07 -5.59 -14.97
N ARG A 44 -6.37 -6.88 -14.89
CA ARG A 44 -6.32 -7.81 -16.04
C ARG A 44 -7.25 -7.40 -17.18
N ARG A 45 -8.29 -6.60 -16.94
CA ARG A 45 -9.24 -6.17 -17.98
C ARG A 45 -8.64 -5.12 -18.91
N TYR A 46 -7.71 -4.33 -18.40
CA TYR A 46 -7.13 -3.17 -19.10
C TYR A 46 -5.62 -3.30 -19.34
N PHE A 47 -4.99 -4.31 -18.73
CA PHE A 47 -3.59 -4.64 -18.99
C PHE A 47 -3.38 -5.00 -20.47
N GLN A 48 -2.47 -4.27 -21.12
CA GLN A 48 -2.03 -4.55 -22.48
C GLN A 48 -0.57 -4.99 -22.45
N ASP A 49 0.30 -4.09 -21.98
CA ASP A 49 1.73 -4.31 -21.81
C ASP A 49 2.22 -3.63 -20.52
N LYS A 50 3.38 -4.08 -20.03
CA LYS A 50 4.02 -3.45 -18.87
C LYS A 50 4.48 -2.04 -19.24
N VAL A 51 4.13 -1.05 -18.40
CA VAL A 51 4.68 0.31 -18.51
C VAL A 51 6.19 0.26 -18.18
N PRO A 52 7.06 0.86 -19.02
CA PRO A 52 8.49 0.92 -18.75
C PRO A 52 8.83 1.56 -17.40
N TYR A 53 9.96 1.16 -16.82
CA TYR A 53 10.41 1.72 -15.54
C TYR A 53 10.62 3.24 -15.58
N GLU A 54 11.06 3.81 -16.69
CA GLU A 54 11.23 5.27 -16.77
C GLU A 54 9.89 6.03 -16.86
N GLU A 55 8.80 5.32 -17.19
CA GLU A 55 7.49 5.91 -17.45
C GLU A 55 6.49 5.67 -16.31
N HIS A 56 6.64 4.58 -15.54
CA HIS A 56 5.64 4.14 -14.56
C HIS A 56 5.28 5.23 -13.55
N ARG A 57 6.28 5.98 -13.05
CA ARG A 57 6.08 7.05 -12.08
C ARG A 57 5.21 8.18 -12.63
N PHE A 58 5.34 8.53 -13.91
CA PHE A 58 4.47 9.53 -14.54
C PHE A 58 3.03 9.03 -14.67
N VAL A 59 2.85 7.74 -14.98
CA VAL A 59 1.53 7.10 -15.00
C VAL A 59 0.90 7.14 -13.60
N LEU A 60 1.62 6.68 -12.57
CA LEU A 60 1.16 6.70 -11.18
C LEU A 60 0.83 8.12 -10.71
N ARG A 61 1.65 9.12 -11.07
CA ARG A 61 1.40 10.53 -10.77
C ARG A 61 0.06 11.00 -11.34
N ASP A 62 -0.21 10.73 -12.61
CA ASP A 62 -1.47 11.13 -13.23
C ASP A 62 -2.66 10.39 -12.59
N LEU A 63 -2.44 9.14 -12.21
CA LEU A 63 -3.41 8.28 -11.54
C LEU A 63 -3.80 8.83 -10.16
N ILE A 64 -2.84 9.16 -9.29
CA ILE A 64 -3.13 9.76 -7.97
C ILE A 64 -3.70 11.17 -8.08
N ARG A 65 -3.21 11.97 -9.02
CA ARG A 65 -3.74 13.32 -9.27
C ARG A 65 -5.21 13.28 -9.68
N SER A 66 -5.55 12.39 -10.61
CA SER A 66 -6.92 12.24 -11.09
C SER A 66 -7.85 11.75 -9.98
N TYR A 67 -7.42 10.79 -9.16
CA TYR A 67 -8.18 10.28 -8.03
C TYR A 67 -8.43 11.37 -6.96
N LEU A 68 -7.37 12.01 -6.45
CA LEU A 68 -7.48 13.01 -5.39
C LEU A 68 -8.33 14.21 -5.83
N SER A 69 -8.13 14.69 -7.07
CA SER A 69 -8.92 15.79 -7.62
C SER A 69 -10.40 15.41 -7.78
N THR A 70 -10.68 14.18 -8.21
CA THR A 70 -12.05 13.68 -8.34
C THR A 70 -12.72 13.60 -6.98
N MET A 71 -12.07 12.99 -5.98
CA MET A 71 -12.64 12.85 -4.64
C MET A 71 -12.87 14.21 -3.97
N ASP A 72 -11.95 15.18 -4.13
CA ASP A 72 -12.14 16.54 -3.61
C ASP A 72 -13.33 17.25 -4.30
N SER A 73 -13.54 17.04 -5.60
CA SER A 73 -14.68 17.61 -6.34
C SER A 73 -16.04 17.12 -5.86
N TYR A 74 -16.11 15.88 -5.37
CA TYR A 74 -17.30 15.29 -4.76
C TYR A 74 -17.43 15.58 -3.26
N GLY A 75 -16.40 16.17 -2.64
CA GLY A 75 -16.33 16.30 -1.18
C GLY A 75 -16.17 14.96 -0.46
N ALA A 76 -15.72 13.90 -1.16
CA ALA A 76 -15.49 12.59 -0.58
C ALA A 76 -14.16 12.57 0.18
N GLU A 77 -14.22 12.40 1.51
CA GLU A 77 -13.01 12.37 2.34
C GLU A 77 -12.21 11.08 2.13
N THR A 78 -10.98 11.23 1.64
CA THR A 78 -9.98 10.17 1.44
C THR A 78 -8.61 10.69 1.84
N TRP A 79 -7.68 9.80 2.21
CA TRP A 79 -6.29 10.12 2.48
C TRP A 79 -5.33 9.09 1.89
N ILE A 80 -4.08 9.51 1.66
CA ILE A 80 -3.02 8.61 1.20
C ILE A 80 -2.53 7.74 2.37
N ALA A 81 -2.17 6.49 2.09
CA ALA A 81 -1.79 5.49 3.08
C ALA A 81 -0.56 4.69 2.62
N HIS A 82 -0.04 3.83 3.50
CA HIS A 82 1.00 2.84 3.18
C HIS A 82 2.20 3.47 2.44
N GLY A 83 2.66 2.87 1.34
CA GLY A 83 3.83 3.35 0.58
C GLY A 83 3.61 4.76 0.00
N THR A 84 2.36 5.08 -0.38
CA THR A 84 1.99 6.42 -0.87
C THR A 84 2.18 7.49 0.21
N LEU A 85 1.85 7.18 1.47
CA LEU A 85 2.10 8.09 2.60
C LEU A 85 3.60 8.20 2.90
N LEU A 86 4.37 7.13 2.72
CA LEU A 86 5.83 7.16 2.88
C LEU A 86 6.51 8.05 1.82
N GLY A 87 6.07 7.96 0.56
CA GLY A 87 6.52 8.89 -0.49
C GLY A 87 6.21 10.34 -0.16
N TRP A 88 5.01 10.59 0.39
CA TRP A 88 4.65 11.93 0.88
C TRP A 88 5.60 12.43 1.97
N TRP A 89 5.98 11.57 2.92
CA TRP A 89 6.89 11.95 4.01
C TRP A 89 8.26 12.45 3.51
N TRP A 90 8.81 11.85 2.45
CA TRP A 90 10.13 12.23 1.93
C TRP A 90 10.11 13.58 1.21
N ASN A 91 9.27 13.73 0.18
CA ASN A 91 9.19 14.99 -0.58
C ASN A 91 7.82 15.28 -1.19
N GLY A 92 6.75 14.63 -0.72
CA GLY A 92 5.44 14.81 -1.33
C GLY A 92 5.33 14.15 -2.71
N GLN A 93 6.18 13.17 -3.05
CA GLN A 93 6.17 12.50 -4.36
C GLN A 93 6.16 10.98 -4.22
N ILE A 94 5.75 10.30 -5.28
CA ILE A 94 5.80 8.83 -5.39
C ILE A 94 7.27 8.40 -5.38
N MET A 95 7.58 7.35 -4.63
CA MET A 95 8.94 6.80 -4.58
C MET A 95 9.29 6.19 -5.94
N PRO A 96 10.52 6.37 -6.46
CA PRO A 96 10.85 5.92 -7.82
C PRO A 96 10.73 4.43 -8.10
N TRP A 97 10.68 3.59 -7.06
CA TRP A 97 10.59 2.13 -7.18
C TRP A 97 9.19 1.58 -6.87
N ASP A 98 8.25 2.43 -6.46
CA ASP A 98 6.90 2.01 -6.12
C ASP A 98 6.09 1.75 -7.40
N TYR A 99 5.31 0.67 -7.39
CA TYR A 99 4.43 0.28 -8.49
C TYR A 99 2.94 0.34 -8.12
N ASP A 100 2.64 0.58 -6.85
CA ASP A 100 1.32 0.71 -6.28
C ASP A 100 1.05 2.10 -5.70
N LEU A 101 -0.25 2.36 -5.54
CA LEU A 101 -0.75 3.49 -4.81
C LEU A 101 -1.89 3.02 -3.91
N ASP A 102 -1.86 3.50 -2.66
CA ASP A 102 -2.81 3.12 -1.64
C ASP A 102 -3.47 4.36 -1.04
N VAL A 103 -4.79 4.29 -0.98
CA VAL A 103 -5.60 5.29 -0.31
C VAL A 103 -6.60 4.62 0.61
N GLN A 104 -6.99 5.35 1.64
CA GLN A 104 -7.98 4.91 2.60
C GLN A 104 -9.12 5.91 2.70
N VAL A 105 -10.29 5.37 3.00
CA VAL A 105 -11.53 6.10 3.21
C VAL A 105 -12.25 5.57 4.44
N ALA A 106 -13.03 6.40 5.11
CA ALA A 106 -13.95 5.91 6.13
C ALA A 106 -15.07 5.07 5.49
N ASN A 107 -15.59 4.06 6.18
CA ASN A 107 -16.60 3.15 5.64
C ASN A 107 -17.89 3.86 5.19
N HIS A 108 -18.28 4.95 5.85
CA HIS A 108 -19.44 5.73 5.41
C HIS A 108 -19.18 6.41 4.05
N THR A 109 -17.97 6.94 3.82
CA THR A 109 -17.55 7.47 2.51
C THR A 109 -17.50 6.35 1.47
N LEU A 110 -16.93 5.20 1.81
CA LEU A 110 -16.88 4.04 0.91
C LEU A 110 -18.26 3.56 0.50
N GLN A 111 -19.22 3.51 1.44
CA GLN A 111 -20.61 3.18 1.16
C GLN A 111 -21.23 4.19 0.19
N TRP A 112 -21.05 5.49 0.45
CA TRP A 112 -21.54 6.54 -0.43
C TRP A 112 -20.95 6.46 -1.85
N ILE A 113 -19.64 6.20 -1.95
CA ILE A 113 -18.95 5.96 -3.24
C ILE A 113 -19.56 4.74 -3.93
N GLY A 114 -19.77 3.64 -3.19
CA GLY A 114 -20.38 2.41 -3.71
C GLY A 114 -21.79 2.62 -4.26
N ASP A 115 -22.60 3.43 -3.58
CA ASP A 115 -23.99 3.68 -3.95
C ASP A 115 -24.14 4.71 -5.08
N THR A 116 -23.19 5.64 -5.20
CA THR A 116 -23.33 6.82 -6.09
C THR A 116 -22.39 6.81 -7.28
N LEU A 117 -21.17 6.30 -7.12
CA LEU A 117 -20.06 6.43 -8.08
C LEU A 117 -19.49 5.07 -8.52
N ASN A 118 -20.05 3.94 -8.06
CA ASN A 118 -19.54 2.64 -8.51
C ASN A 118 -19.75 2.46 -10.02
N ARG A 119 -18.71 2.00 -10.71
CA ARG A 119 -18.65 1.79 -12.16
C ARG A 119 -18.78 3.06 -12.99
N THR A 120 -18.52 4.25 -12.43
CA THR A 120 -18.47 5.48 -13.21
C THR A 120 -17.09 5.69 -13.84
N GLU A 121 -17.10 6.27 -15.04
CA GLU A 121 -15.89 6.68 -15.75
C GLU A 121 -15.61 8.16 -15.50
N HIS A 122 -14.33 8.49 -15.30
CA HIS A 122 -13.89 9.85 -15.02
C HIS A 122 -12.79 10.24 -15.99
N VAL A 123 -12.99 11.37 -16.67
CA VAL A 123 -12.00 11.94 -17.59
C VAL A 123 -11.13 12.92 -16.83
N TYR A 124 -9.82 12.77 -16.99
CA TYR A 124 -8.83 13.68 -16.43
C TYR A 124 -8.00 14.27 -17.57
N ASN A 125 -8.05 15.60 -17.68
CA ASN A 125 -7.36 16.35 -18.72
C ASN A 125 -6.24 17.16 -18.10
N TYR A 126 -5.05 17.09 -18.69
CA TYR A 126 -3.92 17.92 -18.31
C TYR A 126 -3.08 18.29 -19.52
N THR A 127 -2.32 19.38 -19.42
CA THR A 127 -1.35 19.74 -20.46
C THR A 127 0.00 19.14 -20.09
N ASP A 128 0.55 18.33 -20.98
CA ASP A 128 1.89 17.79 -20.82
C ASP A 128 2.92 18.92 -20.85
N THR A 129 3.74 19.02 -19.79
CA THR A 129 4.66 20.15 -19.64
C THR A 129 5.84 20.10 -20.60
N ALA A 130 6.20 18.92 -21.10
CA ALA A 130 7.34 18.76 -22.01
C ALA A 130 6.97 19.07 -23.47
N THR A 131 5.78 18.66 -23.89
CA THR A 131 5.31 18.76 -25.28
C THR A 131 4.27 19.85 -25.51
N GLY A 132 3.63 20.35 -24.44
CA GLY A 132 2.53 21.32 -24.51
C GLY A 132 1.20 20.73 -25.00
N ASN A 133 1.15 19.41 -25.21
CA ASN A 133 -0.03 18.74 -25.74
C ASN A 133 -1.08 18.53 -24.66
N LEU A 134 -2.36 18.65 -25.03
CA LEU A 134 -3.47 18.26 -24.17
C LEU A 134 -3.56 16.73 -24.14
N ILE A 135 -3.42 16.15 -22.95
CA ILE A 135 -3.60 14.73 -22.68
C ILE A 135 -4.93 14.53 -21.98
N SER A 136 -5.69 13.53 -22.43
CA SER A 136 -6.96 13.10 -21.85
C SER A 136 -6.87 11.64 -21.48
N LYS A 137 -6.94 11.34 -20.18
CA LYS A 137 -6.99 9.97 -19.64
C LYS A 137 -8.37 9.65 -19.09
N LYS A 138 -8.73 8.38 -19.11
CA LYS A 138 -10.00 7.88 -18.59
C LYS A 138 -9.75 6.85 -17.52
N TYR A 139 -10.41 7.03 -16.38
CA TYR A 139 -10.30 6.17 -15.22
C TYR A 139 -11.65 5.58 -14.85
N LEU A 140 -11.64 4.33 -14.38
CA LEU A 140 -12.82 3.64 -13.85
C LEU A 140 -12.74 3.59 -12.33
N LEU A 141 -13.79 4.05 -11.65
CA LEU A 141 -13.99 3.74 -10.23
C LEU A 141 -14.78 2.44 -10.11
N ASP A 142 -14.17 1.41 -9.52
CA ASP A 142 -14.77 0.08 -9.39
C ASP A 142 -14.78 -0.36 -7.93
N ILE A 143 -15.95 -0.51 -7.33
CA ILE A 143 -16.11 -0.94 -5.94
C ILE A 143 -16.39 -2.44 -5.88
N ASN A 144 -15.64 -3.13 -5.04
CA ASN A 144 -15.80 -4.55 -4.78
C ASN A 144 -17.14 -4.79 -4.05
N PRO A 145 -18.03 -5.65 -4.56
CA PRO A 145 -19.29 -5.99 -3.87
C PRO A 145 -19.09 -6.54 -2.45
N HIS A 146 -17.92 -7.12 -2.17
CA HIS A 146 -17.56 -7.62 -0.85
C HIS A 146 -17.13 -6.52 0.14
N HIS A 147 -17.12 -5.23 -0.24
CA HIS A 147 -16.71 -4.13 0.65
C HIS A 147 -17.52 -4.06 1.96
N VAL A 148 -18.79 -4.49 1.92
CA VAL A 148 -19.68 -4.55 3.08
C VAL A 148 -19.25 -5.56 4.14
N GLU A 149 -18.42 -6.55 3.78
CA GLU A 149 -17.99 -7.63 4.69
C GLU A 149 -17.13 -7.12 5.85
N ILE A 150 -17.46 -7.58 7.06
CA ILE A 150 -16.77 -7.20 8.31
C ILE A 150 -15.40 -7.86 8.38
N ASP A 151 -15.37 -9.17 8.15
CA ASP A 151 -14.17 -9.97 8.30
C ASP A 151 -13.37 -10.07 7.01
N ARG A 152 -12.12 -10.52 7.16
CA ARG A 152 -11.21 -10.83 6.05
C ARG A 152 -11.72 -11.96 5.14
N GLY A 153 -12.60 -12.82 5.65
CA GLY A 153 -13.04 -14.04 4.96
C GLY A 153 -11.85 -14.94 4.62
N ASP A 154 -11.83 -15.45 3.39
CA ASP A 154 -10.74 -16.27 2.85
C ASP A 154 -9.53 -15.45 2.32
N GLY A 155 -9.56 -14.13 2.50
CA GLY A 155 -8.48 -13.22 2.10
C GLY A 155 -8.46 -12.87 0.60
N ARG A 156 -9.45 -13.27 -0.20
CA ARG A 156 -9.49 -12.94 -1.64
C ARG A 156 -10.03 -11.54 -1.94
N ASN A 157 -10.89 -11.00 -1.06
CA ASN A 157 -11.59 -9.74 -1.27
C ASN A 157 -11.25 -8.71 -0.18
N ILE A 158 -9.95 -8.53 0.05
CA ILE A 158 -9.41 -7.59 1.06
C ILE A 158 -9.54 -6.14 0.58
N ILE A 159 -9.28 -5.87 -0.70
CA ILE A 159 -9.40 -4.54 -1.31
C ILE A 159 -10.86 -4.23 -1.62
N ASP A 160 -11.30 -3.05 -1.19
CA ASP A 160 -12.69 -2.64 -1.21
C ASP A 160 -13.06 -1.88 -2.50
N GLY A 161 -12.10 -1.23 -3.15
CA GLY A 161 -12.31 -0.58 -4.44
C GLY A 161 -11.01 -0.29 -5.17
N ARG A 162 -11.12 0.09 -6.44
CA ARG A 162 -9.99 0.52 -7.25
C ARG A 162 -10.33 1.73 -8.11
N TRP A 163 -9.34 2.59 -8.28
CA TRP A 163 -9.34 3.62 -9.33
C TRP A 163 -8.39 3.17 -10.42
N ILE A 164 -8.92 2.83 -11.59
CA ILE A 164 -8.19 2.07 -12.61
C ILE A 164 -7.96 2.93 -13.84
N ASP A 165 -6.71 3.03 -14.30
CA ASP A 165 -6.39 3.58 -15.61
C ASP A 165 -6.86 2.60 -16.70
N MET A 166 -7.83 3.03 -17.51
CA MET A 166 -8.43 2.16 -18.52
C MET A 166 -7.54 1.97 -19.76
N GLN A 167 -6.42 2.70 -19.88
CA GLN A 167 -5.50 2.59 -21.01
C GLN A 167 -4.43 1.52 -20.79
N ASN A 168 -3.86 1.45 -19.59
CA ASN A 168 -2.76 0.52 -19.27
C ASN A 168 -3.12 -0.50 -18.16
N GLY A 169 -4.14 -0.23 -17.34
CA GLY A 169 -4.59 -1.10 -16.26
C GLY A 169 -3.95 -0.86 -14.89
N MET A 170 -3.00 0.05 -14.73
CA MET A 170 -2.52 0.43 -13.39
C MET A 170 -3.67 0.99 -12.54
N PHE A 171 -3.59 0.88 -11.22
CA PHE A 171 -4.66 1.31 -10.34
C PHE A 171 -4.17 1.82 -8.98
N ILE A 172 -5.04 2.56 -8.29
CA ILE A 172 -4.97 2.78 -6.83
C ILE A 172 -5.85 1.75 -6.14
N ASP A 173 -5.34 1.12 -5.09
CA ASP A 173 -6.16 0.33 -4.17
C ASP A 173 -6.82 1.25 -3.13
N ILE A 174 -8.15 1.11 -3.00
CA ILE A 174 -8.99 1.87 -2.07
C ILE A 174 -9.42 0.94 -0.95
N THR A 175 -9.07 1.29 0.29
CA THR A 175 -9.37 0.47 1.47
C THR A 175 -10.28 1.20 2.45
N GLY A 176 -11.37 0.55 2.88
CA GLY A 176 -12.32 1.08 3.85
C GLY A 176 -11.95 0.80 5.31
N LEU A 177 -11.84 1.88 6.10
CA LEU A 177 -11.68 1.78 7.55
C LEU A 177 -13.02 1.91 8.28
N ARG A 178 -13.20 1.06 9.30
CA ARG A 178 -14.28 1.18 10.29
C ARG A 178 -13.86 0.57 11.62
N GLU A 179 -14.62 0.85 12.66
CA GLU A 179 -14.53 0.09 13.90
C GLU A 179 -15.12 -1.31 13.67
N ARG A 180 -14.25 -2.31 13.47
CA ARG A 180 -14.63 -3.71 13.18
C ARG A 180 -14.62 -4.61 14.42
N GLU A 181 -13.87 -4.22 15.44
CA GLU A 181 -13.55 -5.03 16.63
C GLU A 181 -14.33 -4.49 17.84
N PRO A 182 -15.45 -5.11 18.25
CA PRO A 182 -16.28 -4.61 19.36
C PRO A 182 -15.53 -4.48 20.69
N GLU A 183 -14.50 -5.30 20.88
CA GLU A 183 -13.62 -5.30 22.05
C GLU A 183 -12.55 -4.18 22.03
N ARG A 184 -12.46 -3.40 20.94
CA ARG A 184 -11.53 -2.28 20.76
C ARG A 184 -12.24 -1.01 20.26
N PRO A 185 -13.14 -0.43 21.07
CA PRO A 185 -13.84 0.80 20.69
C PRO A 185 -12.84 1.93 20.40
N GLY A 186 -13.09 2.72 19.35
CA GLY A 186 -12.18 3.80 18.92
C GLY A 186 -10.95 3.35 18.13
N VAL A 187 -10.84 2.05 17.81
CA VAL A 187 -9.82 1.52 16.90
C VAL A 187 -10.44 1.23 15.54
N TRP A 188 -9.96 1.94 14.53
CA TRP A 188 -10.38 1.81 13.14
C TRP A 188 -9.47 0.82 12.44
N SER A 189 -10.05 -0.10 11.66
CA SER A 189 -9.27 -1.10 10.96
C SER A 189 -9.82 -1.47 9.59
N CYS A 190 -8.91 -1.93 8.73
CA CYS A 190 -9.23 -2.55 7.45
C CYS A 190 -9.32 -4.08 7.59
N LYS A 191 -9.80 -4.76 6.54
CA LYS A 191 -9.85 -6.23 6.48
C LYS A 191 -8.49 -6.91 6.62
N ASN A 192 -7.39 -6.21 6.30
CA ASN A 192 -6.03 -6.72 6.46
C ASN A 192 -5.47 -6.55 7.88
N LYS A 193 -6.26 -5.99 8.82
CA LYS A 193 -5.88 -5.76 10.23
C LYS A 193 -4.83 -4.67 10.44
N HIS A 194 -4.66 -3.74 9.50
CA HIS A 194 -4.05 -2.44 9.80
C HIS A 194 -5.01 -1.69 10.73
N ARG A 195 -4.50 -1.18 11.86
CA ARG A 195 -5.28 -0.61 12.95
C ARG A 195 -4.75 0.77 13.31
N TYR A 196 -5.66 1.68 13.57
CA TYR A 196 -5.36 3.06 13.91
C TYR A 196 -6.29 3.52 15.02
N ASN A 197 -5.79 4.26 16.01
CA ASN A 197 -6.71 4.93 16.93
C ASN A 197 -7.36 6.11 16.20
N SER A 198 -8.59 6.47 16.57
CA SER A 198 -9.27 7.63 15.98
C SER A 198 -8.43 8.92 16.03
N GLN A 199 -7.67 9.11 17.12
CA GLN A 199 -6.78 10.28 17.31
C GLN A 199 -5.53 10.26 16.41
N ASP A 200 -5.16 9.10 15.86
CA ASP A 200 -4.05 9.00 14.92
C ASP A 200 -4.46 9.43 13.51
N LEU A 201 -5.75 9.29 13.18
CA LEU A 201 -6.31 9.63 11.88
C LEU A 201 -6.83 11.08 11.83
N TRP A 202 -7.66 11.48 12.81
CA TRP A 202 -8.38 12.75 12.77
C TRP A 202 -7.90 13.77 13.83
N PRO A 203 -8.01 15.09 13.55
CA PRO A 203 -8.36 15.67 12.25
C PRO A 203 -7.22 15.48 11.24
N MET A 204 -7.55 15.06 10.02
CA MET A 204 -6.54 14.90 8.97
C MET A 204 -5.90 16.25 8.63
N ARG A 205 -4.63 16.20 8.22
CA ARG A 205 -3.88 17.37 7.78
C ARG A 205 -4.04 17.54 6.28
N ILE A 206 -4.35 18.75 5.84
CA ILE A 206 -4.30 19.13 4.43
C ILE A 206 -2.84 19.39 4.06
N SER A 207 -2.38 18.77 2.98
CA SER A 207 -1.03 18.93 2.44
C SER A 207 -1.09 18.83 0.90
N GLU A 208 0.05 18.61 0.28
CA GLU A 208 0.20 18.42 -1.15
C GLU A 208 0.91 17.09 -1.41
N PHE A 209 0.43 16.32 -2.40
CA PHE A 209 1.11 15.14 -2.90
C PHE A 209 1.06 15.18 -4.42
N GLU A 210 2.21 15.01 -5.06
CA GLU A 210 2.37 15.14 -6.51
C GLU A 210 1.80 16.47 -7.04
N GLY A 211 1.91 17.58 -6.31
CA GLY A 211 1.41 18.88 -6.77
C GLY A 211 -0.11 19.08 -6.72
N VAL A 212 -0.86 18.18 -6.09
CA VAL A 212 -2.30 18.36 -5.83
C VAL A 212 -2.62 18.24 -4.34
N LYS A 213 -3.73 18.86 -3.94
CA LYS A 213 -4.22 18.80 -2.56
C LYS A 213 -4.44 17.36 -2.12
N ALA A 214 -3.83 16.99 -0.99
CA ALA A 214 -3.94 15.67 -0.39
C ALA A 214 -4.28 15.79 1.09
N ARG A 215 -4.84 14.71 1.66
CA ARG A 215 -5.03 14.55 3.11
C ARG A 215 -4.07 13.49 3.61
N VAL A 216 -3.52 13.72 4.79
CA VAL A 216 -2.70 12.75 5.52
C VAL A 216 -3.21 12.59 6.96
N PRO A 217 -3.02 11.41 7.57
CA PRO A 217 -3.40 11.18 8.97
C PRO A 217 -2.77 12.18 9.95
N PHE A 218 -3.44 12.46 11.07
CA PHE A 218 -2.94 13.39 12.08
C PHE A 218 -1.57 12.99 12.67
N ASN A 219 -1.40 11.72 13.03
CA ASN A 219 -0.17 11.13 13.56
C ASN A 219 0.54 10.27 12.51
N PHE A 220 0.69 10.78 11.29
CA PHE A 220 1.35 10.06 10.18
C PHE A 220 2.73 9.48 10.57
N ASN A 221 3.52 10.16 11.42
CA ASN A 221 4.85 9.68 11.82
C ASN A 221 4.74 8.37 12.62
N LYS A 222 3.81 8.32 13.60
CA LYS A 222 3.53 7.10 14.35
C LYS A 222 3.07 5.97 13.42
N ILE A 223 2.16 6.27 12.51
CA ILE A 223 1.61 5.30 11.55
C ILE A 223 2.72 4.70 10.68
N LEU A 224 3.60 5.56 10.14
CA LEU A 224 4.71 5.10 9.31
C LEU A 224 5.74 4.30 10.12
N ILE A 225 6.07 4.71 11.36
CA ILE A 225 6.98 3.94 12.23
C ILE A 225 6.41 2.58 12.56
N ASP A 226 5.12 2.50 12.92
CA ASP A 226 4.46 1.24 13.24
C ASP A 226 4.46 0.27 12.04
N GLU A 227 4.36 0.80 10.82
CA GLU A 227 4.26 0.01 9.59
C GLU A 227 5.62 -0.36 8.98
N TYR A 228 6.56 0.59 8.94
CA TYR A 228 7.81 0.48 8.19
C TYR A 228 9.08 0.58 9.05
N ASP A 229 8.95 0.69 10.37
CA ASP A 229 10.05 0.97 11.29
C ASP A 229 10.65 2.38 11.12
N THR A 230 11.35 2.87 12.15
CA THR A 230 12.03 4.18 12.12
C THR A 230 13.06 4.25 10.99
N LYS A 231 13.69 3.11 10.63
CA LYS A 231 14.68 3.04 9.56
C LYS A 231 14.15 3.54 8.22
N SER A 232 12.89 3.27 7.88
CA SER A 232 12.32 3.70 6.59
C SER A 232 12.16 5.21 6.45
N LEU A 233 12.19 5.94 7.57
CA LEU A 233 12.11 7.40 7.60
C LEU A 233 13.47 8.11 7.52
N VAL A 234 14.56 7.36 7.66
CA VAL A 234 15.93 7.91 7.75
C VAL A 234 16.92 7.21 6.82
N THR A 235 16.57 6.06 6.25
CA THR A 235 17.45 5.32 5.35
C THR A 235 17.45 6.02 4.00
N GLU A 236 18.58 6.64 3.67
CA GLU A 236 18.77 7.48 2.48
C GLU A 236 19.29 6.70 1.26
N ASN A 237 19.30 5.36 1.32
CA ASN A 237 19.66 4.49 0.20
C ASN A 237 18.73 3.28 0.16
N TRP A 238 17.98 3.11 -0.93
CA TRP A 238 17.01 2.02 -1.05
C TRP A 238 16.71 1.71 -2.52
N SER A 239 16.52 0.43 -2.85
CA SER A 239 16.11 -0.03 -4.19
C SER A 239 16.93 0.57 -5.36
N GLY A 240 18.25 0.71 -5.20
CA GLY A 240 19.13 1.29 -6.23
C GLY A 240 19.01 2.82 -6.38
N HIS A 241 18.47 3.50 -5.37
CA HIS A 241 18.33 4.94 -5.33
C HIS A 241 18.95 5.51 -4.06
N ARG A 242 19.38 6.77 -4.15
CA ARG A 242 19.87 7.57 -3.02
C ARG A 242 19.04 8.83 -2.85
N TRP A 243 18.96 9.29 -1.62
CA TRP A 243 18.38 10.58 -1.30
C TRP A 243 19.40 11.70 -1.59
N ASN A 244 19.01 12.67 -2.43
CA ASN A 244 19.83 13.84 -2.71
C ASN A 244 19.43 15.00 -1.78
N HIS A 245 20.35 15.43 -0.92
CA HIS A 245 20.10 16.51 0.04
C HIS A 245 19.98 17.91 -0.57
N ASP A 246 20.54 18.15 -1.75
CA ASP A 246 20.50 19.46 -2.42
C ASP A 246 19.16 19.67 -3.10
N THR A 247 18.66 18.63 -3.80
CA THR A 247 17.42 18.70 -4.57
C THR A 247 16.20 18.17 -3.80
N LYS A 248 16.40 17.50 -2.66
CA LYS A 248 15.35 16.82 -1.87
C LYS A 248 14.53 15.83 -2.71
N VAL A 249 15.22 15.06 -3.55
CA VAL A 249 14.61 13.99 -4.35
C VAL A 249 15.43 12.71 -4.27
N TRP A 250 14.74 11.59 -4.47
CA TRP A 250 15.36 10.30 -4.74
C TRP A 250 15.91 10.28 -6.16
N VAL A 251 17.18 9.91 -6.31
CA VAL A 251 17.87 9.78 -7.59
C VAL A 251 18.39 8.36 -7.74
N GLN A 252 18.24 7.80 -8.95
CA GLN A 252 18.75 6.47 -9.26
C GLN A 252 20.27 6.50 -9.24
N GLU A 253 20.87 5.47 -8.66
CA GLU A 253 22.32 5.26 -8.67
C GLU A 253 22.72 4.30 -9.77
N THR A 254 23.87 4.57 -10.38
CA THR A 254 24.54 3.56 -11.20
C THR A 254 25.23 2.51 -10.32
N ASP A 255 25.49 1.33 -10.87
CA ASP A 255 26.23 0.28 -10.14
C ASP A 255 27.61 0.76 -9.67
N GLU A 256 28.27 1.60 -10.48
CA GLU A 256 29.57 2.21 -10.16
C GLU A 256 29.45 3.20 -8.98
N GLU A 257 28.46 4.09 -9.01
CA GLU A 257 28.18 5.02 -7.90
C GLU A 257 27.89 4.25 -6.60
N ALA A 258 27.12 3.15 -6.70
CA ALA A 258 26.75 2.35 -5.56
C ALA A 258 27.94 1.61 -4.94
N GLU A 259 28.84 1.06 -5.76
CA GLU A 259 30.07 0.41 -5.28
C GLU A 259 31.05 1.41 -4.66
N GLN A 260 31.26 2.57 -5.29
CA GLN A 260 32.14 3.60 -4.74
C GLN A 260 31.68 4.03 -3.34
N ARG A 261 30.38 4.27 -3.15
CA ARG A 261 29.82 4.64 -1.85
C ARG A 261 29.98 3.53 -0.79
N LYS A 262 29.84 2.26 -1.17
CA LYS A 262 30.09 1.14 -0.24
C LYS A 262 31.54 1.14 0.23
N LEU A 263 32.47 1.39 -0.68
CA LEU A 263 33.90 1.48 -0.37
C LEU A 263 34.15 2.65 0.60
N GLU A 264 33.64 3.83 0.31
CA GLU A 264 33.77 5.02 1.16
C GLU A 264 33.13 4.82 2.55
N ALA A 265 31.99 4.13 2.62
CA ALA A 265 31.35 3.80 3.89
C ALA A 265 32.18 2.83 4.73
N LEU A 266 32.80 1.83 4.09
CA LEU A 266 33.70 0.89 4.74
C LEU A 266 34.97 1.59 5.25
N GLU A 267 35.53 2.50 4.45
CA GLU A 267 36.69 3.31 4.85
C GLU A 267 36.37 4.19 6.06
N ARG A 268 35.21 4.87 6.08
CA ARG A 268 34.76 5.65 7.25
C ARG A 268 34.59 4.79 8.50
N HIS A 269 33.93 3.64 8.37
CA HIS A 269 33.73 2.73 9.51
C HIS A 269 35.06 2.21 10.07
N ASN A 270 36.00 1.85 9.20
CA ASN A 270 37.34 1.42 9.61
C ASN A 270 38.12 2.57 10.29
N ALA A 271 37.96 3.81 9.82
CA ALA A 271 38.57 4.98 10.44
C ALA A 271 37.99 5.27 11.84
N GLU A 272 36.67 5.13 12.02
CA GLU A 272 36.02 5.25 13.32
C GLU A 272 36.51 4.19 14.31
N LEU A 273 36.54 2.92 13.91
CA LEU A 273 37.07 1.83 14.75
C LEU A 273 38.54 2.06 15.13
N ALA A 274 39.35 2.58 14.20
CA ALA A 274 40.74 2.91 14.48
C ALA A 274 40.87 4.08 15.48
N ALA A 275 39.99 5.09 15.40
CA ALA A 275 39.96 6.19 16.34
C ALA A 275 39.55 5.73 17.76
N GLU A 276 38.50 4.91 17.87
CA GLU A 276 38.05 4.32 19.15
C GLU A 276 39.15 3.44 19.79
N ALA A 277 39.85 2.66 18.97
CA ALA A 277 40.98 1.85 19.43
C ALA A 277 42.16 2.71 19.92
N ALA A 278 42.45 3.84 19.26
CA ALA A 278 43.50 4.76 19.69
C ALA A 278 43.14 5.49 20.99
N GLU A 279 41.88 5.92 21.15
CA GLU A 279 41.40 6.58 22.39
C GLU A 279 41.44 5.63 23.59
N SER A 280 41.04 4.37 23.41
CA SER A 280 41.10 3.36 24.48
C SER A 280 42.53 3.04 24.91
N GLN A 281 43.49 3.03 23.99
CA GLN A 281 44.92 2.86 24.32
C GLN A 281 45.52 4.09 25.02
N ALA A 282 45.06 5.30 24.72
CA ALA A 282 45.52 6.52 25.38
C ALA A 282 44.94 6.72 26.80
N ALA A 283 43.83 6.05 27.12
CA ALA A 283 43.17 6.10 28.43
C ALA A 283 43.68 5.04 29.44
N THR A 284 44.66 4.21 29.05
CA THR A 284 45.26 3.14 29.87
C THR A 284 46.67 3.51 30.30
#